data_AF-A0AA86MXA6-F1
#
_entry.id   AF-A0AA86MXA6-F1
#
_cell.length_a   1.000
_cell.length_b   1.000
_cell.length_c   1.000
_cell.angle_alpha   90.00
_cell.angle_beta   90.00
_cell.angle_gamma   90.00
#
_symmetry.space_group_name_H-M   'P 1'
#
loop_
_entity.id
_entity.type
_entity.pdbx_description
1 polymer ?
#
loop_
_entity_poly.entity_id
_entity_poly.type
_entity_poly.pdbx_seq_one_letter_code
_entity_poly.pdbx_strand_id
1 'polypeptide(L)'
;MTKDVCELHKKRLPPALFSSLLSLTRNRPARIKNVNWVGSSFDTARRYLMAVVVGVLLAIAIAALAKFTRFDEDRSFYATVLVVIASYYVLFAVLDGSSHVLVWELVIAIAFSMVAIIGALFLPTLVGTGIIAHGLFDLVHDVIIENSGVPTWWPSFCGSLDVLLGLWVITSLRSRLTCSMR
;
A
#
# COMPACT_ATOMS: atom_id res chain seq x y z
N MET A 1 -79.38 -4.11 47.65
CA MET A 1 -78.26 -5.08 47.65
C MET A 1 -78.43 -5.94 46.41
N THR A 2 -77.64 -5.92 45.35
CA THR A 2 -76.34 -5.31 45.02
C THR A 2 -76.33 -5.22 43.50
N LYS A 3 -76.23 -4.01 42.95
CA LYS A 3 -75.83 -3.79 41.56
C LYS A 3 -74.30 -3.87 41.50
N ASP A 4 -73.82 -4.11 40.29
CA ASP A 4 -72.47 -3.83 39.80
C ASP A 4 -71.41 -4.91 40.00
N VAL A 5 -70.54 -4.99 38.98
CA VAL A 5 -69.31 -5.79 38.86
C VAL A 5 -69.46 -7.20 38.26
N CYS A 6 -69.97 -7.32 37.03
CA CYS A 6 -69.51 -8.38 36.10
C CYS A 6 -69.87 -8.15 34.62
N GLU A 7 -69.84 -6.91 34.12
CA GLU A 7 -70.06 -6.63 32.69
C GLU A 7 -69.21 -5.42 32.25
N LEU A 8 -67.88 -5.54 32.36
CA LEU A 8 -66.99 -4.47 31.92
C LEU A 8 -65.56 -4.95 31.64
N HIS A 9 -65.36 -6.08 30.94
CA HIS A 9 -64.01 -6.36 30.40
C HIS A 9 -63.93 -7.34 29.23
N LYS A 10 -64.54 -7.00 28.09
CA LYS A 10 -64.11 -7.61 26.81
C LYS A 10 -64.40 -6.79 25.57
N LYS A 11 -64.06 -5.49 25.55
CA LYS A 11 -63.77 -4.83 24.28
C LYS A 11 -62.40 -5.29 23.79
N ARG A 12 -62.40 -6.47 23.14
CA ARG A 12 -61.24 -6.98 22.40
C ARG A 12 -60.95 -5.98 21.29
N LEU A 13 -59.85 -5.24 21.40
CA LEU A 13 -59.39 -4.34 20.35
C LEU A 13 -59.31 -5.13 19.03
N PRO A 14 -59.81 -4.60 17.91
CA PRO A 14 -59.74 -5.29 16.63
C PRO A 14 -58.27 -5.53 16.26
N PRO A 15 -57.93 -6.69 15.66
CA PRO A 15 -56.54 -7.06 15.35
C PRO A 15 -55.81 -6.05 14.45
N ALA A 16 -56.55 -5.21 13.71
CA ALA A 16 -56.01 -4.14 12.89
C ALA A 16 -55.43 -2.94 13.68
N LEU A 17 -55.89 -2.70 14.90
CA LEU A 17 -55.34 -1.64 15.76
C LEU A 17 -54.03 -2.09 16.44
N PHE A 18 -53.91 -3.38 16.74
CA PHE A 18 -52.72 -3.95 17.35
C PHE A 18 -51.53 -4.00 16.38
N SER A 19 -51.77 -4.33 15.10
CA SER A 19 -50.75 -4.29 14.06
C SER A 19 -50.28 -2.86 13.75
N SER A 20 -51.18 -1.89 13.80
CA SER A 20 -50.85 -0.47 13.58
C SER A 20 -49.98 0.10 14.72
N LEU A 21 -50.28 -0.21 15.99
CA LEU A 21 -49.47 0.19 17.14
C LEU A 21 -48.07 -0.48 17.18
N LEU A 22 -47.97 -1.74 16.74
CA LEU A 22 -46.68 -2.42 16.55
C LEU A 22 -45.85 -1.85 15.39
N SER A 23 -46.50 -1.25 14.39
CA SER A 23 -45.79 -0.56 13.29
C SER A 23 -45.21 0.79 13.72
N LEU A 24 -45.92 1.55 14.56
CA LEU A 24 -45.46 2.83 15.09
C LEU A 24 -44.29 2.70 16.08
N THR A 25 -44.20 1.58 16.79
CA THR A 25 -43.08 1.28 17.71
C THR A 25 -41.89 0.59 17.03
N ARG A 26 -42.00 0.24 15.74
CA ARG A 26 -40.92 -0.34 14.92
C ARG A 26 -40.15 0.71 14.11
N ASN A 27 -40.37 2.00 14.33
CA ASN A 27 -39.41 2.99 13.85
C ASN A 27 -38.17 2.97 14.74
N ARG A 28 -37.22 2.08 14.42
CA ARG A 28 -35.86 2.17 14.98
C ARG A 28 -35.28 3.53 14.59
N PRO A 29 -34.75 4.33 15.53
CA PRO A 29 -34.05 5.55 15.16
C PRO A 29 -32.92 5.18 14.19
N ALA A 30 -32.81 5.95 13.11
CA ALA A 30 -31.72 5.80 12.15
C ALA A 30 -30.40 5.80 12.93
N ARG A 31 -29.71 4.65 12.94
CA ARG A 31 -28.38 4.52 13.55
C ARG A 31 -27.49 5.58 12.88
N ILE A 32 -27.14 6.62 13.63
CA ILE A 32 -26.24 7.69 13.18
C ILE A 32 -24.95 7.03 12.67
N LYS A 33 -24.70 7.10 11.36
CA LYS A 33 -23.50 6.54 10.69
C LYS A 33 -22.21 7.34 10.97
N ASN A 34 -22.21 8.25 11.95
CA ASN A 34 -21.20 9.31 12.08
C ASN A 34 -20.39 9.27 13.39
N VAL A 35 -19.75 8.13 13.69
CA VAL A 35 -18.69 8.09 14.73
C VAL A 35 -17.40 7.40 14.24
N ASN A 36 -17.42 6.79 13.06
CA ASN A 36 -16.31 5.94 12.59
C ASN A 36 -15.31 6.69 11.69
N TRP A 37 -15.62 7.91 11.22
CA TRP A 37 -14.76 8.65 10.29
C TRP A 37 -13.40 9.02 10.87
N VAL A 38 -13.39 9.48 12.12
CA VAL A 38 -12.16 9.83 12.84
C VAL A 38 -11.31 8.58 13.09
N GLY A 39 -11.92 7.47 13.56
CA GLY A 39 -11.22 6.19 13.72
C GLY A 39 -10.64 5.65 12.43
N SER A 40 -11.43 5.62 11.34
CA SER A 40 -10.98 5.13 10.04
C SER A 40 -9.81 5.94 9.44
N SER A 41 -9.76 7.24 9.72
CA SER A 41 -8.66 8.11 9.28
C SER A 41 -7.38 7.81 10.05
N PHE A 42 -7.47 7.60 11.37
CA PHE A 42 -6.32 7.19 12.19
C PHE A 42 -5.81 5.79 11.82
N ASP A 43 -6.69 4.85 11.53
CA ASP A 43 -6.31 3.49 11.11
C ASP A 43 -5.58 3.51 9.77
N THR A 44 -6.06 4.34 8.83
CA THR A 44 -5.43 4.54 7.51
C THR A 44 -4.05 5.16 7.65
N ALA A 45 -3.93 6.26 8.39
CA ALA A 45 -2.64 6.92 8.64
C ALA A 45 -1.64 5.99 9.35
N ARG A 46 -2.11 5.21 10.33
CA ARG A 46 -1.31 4.20 11.02
C ARG A 46 -0.79 3.15 10.05
N ARG A 47 -1.63 2.65 9.13
CA ARG A 47 -1.23 1.64 8.14
C ARG A 47 -0.10 2.15 7.23
N TYR A 48 -0.24 3.36 6.70
CA TYR A 48 0.81 3.98 5.88
C TYR A 48 2.09 4.27 6.67
N LEU A 49 1.97 4.78 7.89
CA LEU A 49 3.13 5.03 8.75
C LEU A 49 3.91 3.74 9.04
N MET A 50 3.21 2.65 9.34
CA MET A 50 3.85 1.35 9.57
C MET A 50 4.56 0.85 8.31
N ALA A 51 3.93 1.00 7.14
CA ALA A 51 4.54 0.66 5.86
C ALA A 51 5.83 1.46 5.60
N VAL A 52 5.82 2.77 5.85
CA VAL A 52 7.01 3.63 5.73
C VAL A 52 8.11 3.19 6.69
N VAL A 53 7.78 2.99 7.97
CA VAL A 53 8.74 2.58 9.01
C VAL A 53 9.37 1.23 8.65
N VAL A 54 8.57 0.26 8.23
CA VAL A 54 9.07 -1.06 7.83
C VAL A 54 9.97 -0.94 6.60
N GLY A 55 9.60 -0.13 5.60
CA GLY A 55 10.44 0.11 4.41
C GLY A 55 11.79 0.74 4.76
N VAL A 56 11.81 1.76 5.63
CA VAL A 56 13.04 2.40 6.12
C VAL A 56 13.92 1.42 6.89
N LEU A 57 13.35 0.67 7.84
CA LEU A 57 14.10 -0.31 8.62
C LEU A 57 14.69 -1.41 7.73
N LEU A 58 13.93 -1.86 6.72
CA LEU A 58 14.38 -2.88 5.79
C LEU A 58 15.48 -2.34 4.86
N ALA A 59 15.38 -1.11 4.36
CA ALA A 59 16.45 -0.47 3.59
C ALA A 59 17.75 -0.37 4.39
N ILE A 60 17.68 0.04 5.67
CA ILE A 60 18.84 0.06 6.57
C ILE A 60 19.41 -1.35 6.75
N ALA A 61 18.55 -2.35 6.99
CA ALA A 61 18.98 -3.73 7.15
C ALA A 61 19.66 -4.28 5.88
N ILE A 62 19.10 -4.03 4.70
CA ILE A 62 19.68 -4.42 3.41
C ILE A 62 21.04 -3.74 3.22
N ALA A 63 21.13 -2.42 3.43
CA ALA A 63 22.38 -1.67 3.30
C ALA A 63 23.46 -2.16 4.27
N ALA A 64 23.09 -2.38 5.54
CA ALA A 64 24.00 -2.89 6.56
C ALA A 64 24.48 -4.31 6.25
N LEU A 65 23.57 -5.19 5.85
CA LEU A 65 23.90 -6.57 5.50
C LEU A 65 24.76 -6.63 4.24
N ALA A 66 24.41 -5.88 3.19
CA ALA A 66 25.20 -5.81 1.96
C ALA A 66 26.63 -5.31 2.22
N LYS A 67 26.80 -4.35 3.13
CA LYS A 67 28.11 -3.87 3.56
C LYS A 67 28.86 -4.92 4.40
N PHE A 68 28.16 -5.61 5.29
CA PHE A 68 28.74 -6.66 6.14
C PHE A 68 29.21 -7.87 5.33
N THR A 69 28.42 -8.30 4.34
CA THR A 69 28.75 -9.42 3.45
C THR A 69 29.66 -9.01 2.29
N ARG A 70 29.91 -7.71 2.11
CA ARG A 70 30.65 -7.12 0.97
C ARG A 70 29.97 -7.36 -0.39
N PHE A 71 28.69 -7.69 -0.40
CA PHE A 71 27.90 -7.78 -1.65
C PHE A 71 27.75 -6.42 -2.32
N ASP A 72 27.86 -5.33 -1.57
CA ASP A 72 27.85 -3.97 -2.12
C ASP A 72 29.08 -3.62 -2.99
N GLU A 73 30.11 -4.47 -2.99
CA GLU A 73 31.27 -4.36 -3.89
C GLU A 73 30.97 -4.84 -5.30
N ASP A 74 30.00 -5.75 -5.45
CA ASP A 74 29.57 -6.25 -6.74
C ASP A 74 28.50 -5.31 -7.34
N ARG A 75 28.75 -4.87 -8.58
CA ARG A 75 27.84 -3.98 -9.32
C ARG A 75 26.48 -4.62 -9.61
N SER A 76 26.43 -5.95 -9.64
CA SER A 76 25.22 -6.71 -9.93
C SER A 76 24.21 -6.68 -8.78
N PHE A 77 24.63 -6.45 -7.54
CA PHE A 77 23.74 -6.56 -6.37
C PHE A 77 22.58 -5.57 -6.44
N TYR A 78 22.87 -4.27 -6.48
CA TYR A 78 21.82 -3.24 -6.53
C TYR A 78 21.11 -3.18 -7.88
N ALA A 79 21.76 -3.61 -8.97
CA ALA A 79 21.09 -3.75 -10.26
C ALA A 79 20.04 -4.87 -10.21
N THR A 80 20.35 -5.99 -9.58
CA THR A 80 19.40 -7.09 -9.36
C THR A 80 18.24 -6.64 -8.49
N VAL A 81 18.50 -5.85 -7.43
CA VAL A 81 17.44 -5.25 -6.62
C VAL A 81 16.47 -4.43 -7.48
N LEU A 82 16.98 -3.55 -8.35
CA LEU A 82 16.15 -2.75 -9.25
C LEU A 82 15.30 -3.60 -10.22
N VAL A 83 15.85 -4.68 -10.75
CA VAL A 83 15.09 -5.62 -11.60
C VAL A 83 13.99 -6.32 -10.80
N VAL A 84 14.30 -6.77 -9.58
CA VAL A 84 13.36 -7.49 -8.71
C VAL A 84 12.20 -6.59 -8.30
N ILE A 85 12.47 -5.38 -7.81
CA ILE A 85 11.39 -4.46 -7.39
C ILE A 85 10.46 -4.10 -8.56
N ALA A 86 11.02 -3.85 -9.75
CA ALA A 86 10.24 -3.57 -10.95
C ALA A 86 9.37 -4.76 -11.40
N SER A 87 9.84 -6.00 -11.18
CA SER A 87 9.08 -7.20 -11.54
C SER A 87 7.83 -7.43 -10.67
N TYR A 88 7.76 -6.86 -9.47
CA TYR A 88 6.59 -7.03 -8.60
C TYR A 88 5.32 -6.40 -9.20
N TYR A 89 5.44 -5.31 -9.94
CA TYR A 89 4.28 -4.73 -10.63
C TYR A 89 3.72 -5.63 -11.73
N VAL A 90 4.58 -6.36 -12.43
CA VAL A 90 4.15 -7.41 -13.38
C VAL A 90 3.41 -8.52 -12.63
N LEU A 91 3.90 -8.93 -11.45
CA LEU A 91 3.21 -9.90 -10.61
C LEU A 91 1.82 -9.38 -10.18
N PHE A 92 1.71 -8.12 -9.73
CA PHE A 92 0.42 -7.54 -9.37
C PHE A 92 -0.55 -7.48 -10.55
N ALA A 93 -0.05 -7.16 -11.75
CA ALA A 93 -0.87 -7.18 -12.96
C ALA A 93 -1.41 -8.58 -13.30
N VAL A 94 -0.62 -9.63 -13.07
CA VAL A 94 -1.09 -11.02 -13.21
C VAL A 94 -2.18 -11.34 -12.19
N LEU A 95 -2.03 -10.86 -10.95
CA LEU A 95 -3.04 -11.04 -9.89
C LEU A 95 -4.34 -10.25 -10.16
N ASP A 96 -4.23 -9.07 -10.77
CA ASP A 96 -5.36 -8.25 -11.22
C ASP A 96 -6.16 -8.93 -12.35
N GLY A 97 -5.48 -9.69 -13.21
CA GLY A 97 -6.09 -10.46 -14.29
C GLY A 97 -6.37 -9.64 -15.57
N SER A 98 -6.03 -8.36 -15.59
CA SER A 98 -6.13 -7.50 -16.78
C SER A 98 -4.92 -7.64 -17.70
N SER A 99 -5.15 -8.15 -18.92
CA SER A 99 -4.10 -8.22 -19.95
C SER A 99 -3.58 -6.85 -20.39
N HIS A 100 -4.44 -5.82 -20.34
CA HIS A 100 -4.04 -4.45 -20.67
C HIS A 100 -3.07 -3.89 -19.62
N VAL A 101 -3.38 -4.05 -18.32
CA VAL A 101 -2.50 -3.64 -17.23
C VAL A 101 -1.17 -4.40 -17.32
N LEU A 102 -1.23 -5.72 -17.56
CA LEU A 102 -0.03 -6.55 -17.71
C LEU A 102 0.94 -6.05 -18.77
N VAL A 103 0.45 -5.64 -19.95
CA VAL A 103 1.31 -5.12 -21.01
C VAL A 103 2.04 -3.84 -20.57
N TRP A 104 1.32 -2.90 -19.94
CA TRP A 104 1.93 -1.65 -19.49
C TRP A 104 2.95 -1.85 -18.38
N GLU A 105 2.61 -2.68 -17.39
CA GLU A 105 3.51 -3.00 -16.27
C GLU A 105 4.76 -3.74 -16.77
N LEU A 106 4.61 -4.61 -17.78
CA LEU A 106 5.74 -5.27 -18.43
C LEU A 106 6.65 -4.27 -19.16
N VAL A 107 6.09 -3.30 -19.88
CA VAL A 107 6.87 -2.25 -20.56
C VAL A 107 7.68 -1.43 -19.56
N ILE A 108 7.06 -1.04 -18.44
CA ILE A 108 7.73 -0.28 -17.38
C ILE A 108 8.81 -1.13 -16.70
N ALA A 109 8.52 -2.40 -16.40
CA ALA A 109 9.50 -3.31 -15.82
C ALA A 109 10.71 -3.53 -16.73
N ILE A 110 10.50 -3.64 -18.05
CA ILE A 110 11.58 -3.72 -19.03
C ILE A 110 12.41 -2.42 -19.02
N ALA A 111 11.77 -1.25 -18.98
CA ALA A 111 12.48 0.03 -18.94
C ALA A 111 13.39 0.14 -17.70
N PHE A 112 12.88 -0.17 -16.50
CA PHE A 112 13.71 -0.19 -15.28
C PHE A 112 14.80 -1.25 -15.33
N SER A 113 14.53 -2.42 -15.92
CA SER A 113 15.53 -3.48 -16.09
C SER A 113 16.66 -3.04 -17.03
N MET A 114 16.34 -2.32 -18.12
CA MET A 114 17.35 -1.74 -19.00
C MET A 114 18.21 -0.70 -18.27
N VAL A 115 17.60 0.16 -17.46
CA VAL A 115 18.32 1.13 -16.61
C VAL A 115 19.25 0.40 -15.63
N ALA A 116 18.79 -0.69 -15.02
CA ALA A 116 19.60 -1.52 -14.12
C ALA A 116 20.82 -2.13 -14.82
N ILE A 117 20.63 -2.72 -16.00
CA ILE A 117 21.69 -3.35 -16.79
C ILE A 117 22.71 -2.31 -17.27
N ILE A 118 22.24 -1.20 -17.85
CA ILE A 118 23.10 -0.10 -18.31
C ILE A 118 23.87 0.48 -17.13
N GLY A 119 23.22 0.64 -15.97
CA GLY A 119 23.86 1.14 -14.77
C GLY A 119 24.93 0.21 -14.22
N ALA A 120 24.68 -1.10 -14.21
CA ALA A 120 25.66 -2.09 -13.78
C ALA A 120 26.91 -2.12 -14.68
N LEU A 121 26.71 -2.00 -16.00
CA LEU A 121 27.78 -2.14 -17.00
C LEU A 121 28.58 -0.85 -17.19
N PHE A 122 27.92 0.30 -17.31
CA PHE A 122 28.55 1.52 -17.80
C PHE A 122 28.55 2.66 -16.77
N LEU A 123 27.45 2.83 -16.03
CA LEU A 123 27.23 4.01 -15.19
C LEU A 123 26.70 3.59 -13.80
N PRO A 124 27.56 3.20 -12.84
CA PRO A 124 27.10 2.68 -11.54
C PRO A 124 26.17 3.61 -10.77
N THR A 125 26.33 4.93 -10.93
CA THR A 125 25.43 5.93 -10.35
C THR A 125 24.00 5.84 -10.88
N LEU A 126 23.82 5.35 -12.11
CA LEU A 126 22.52 5.17 -12.75
C LEU A 126 21.66 4.14 -12.01
N VAL A 127 22.28 3.11 -11.41
CA VAL A 127 21.55 2.11 -10.59
C VAL A 127 20.89 2.79 -9.40
N GLY A 128 21.65 3.60 -8.65
CA GLY A 128 21.12 4.32 -7.50
C GLY A 128 20.02 5.32 -7.88
N THR A 129 20.18 6.04 -9.01
CA THR A 129 19.12 6.92 -9.51
C THR A 129 17.91 6.16 -10.02
N GLY A 130 18.11 4.97 -10.61
CA GLY A 130 17.04 4.10 -11.08
C GLY A 130 16.19 3.55 -9.94
N ILE A 131 16.81 3.14 -8.83
CA ILE A 131 16.10 2.74 -7.61
C ILE A 131 15.29 3.93 -7.04
N ILE A 132 15.88 5.12 -6.95
CA ILE A 132 15.12 6.31 -6.53
C ILE A 132 13.93 6.56 -7.46
N ALA A 133 14.15 6.53 -8.78
CA ALA A 133 13.11 6.76 -9.76
C ALA A 133 11.98 5.72 -9.66
N HIS A 134 12.30 4.46 -9.36
CA HIS A 134 11.30 3.42 -9.07
C HIS A 134 10.49 3.77 -7.81
N GLY A 135 11.15 4.17 -6.73
CA GLY A 135 10.46 4.62 -5.52
C GLY A 135 9.55 5.84 -5.72
N LEU A 136 9.91 6.74 -6.65
CA LEU A 136 9.01 7.83 -7.05
C LEU A 136 7.85 7.32 -7.90
N PHE A 137 8.10 6.37 -8.81
CA PHE A 137 7.08 5.72 -9.61
C PHE A 137 6.04 5.04 -8.73
N ASP A 138 6.45 4.34 -7.66
CA ASP A 138 5.53 3.75 -6.68
C ASP A 138 4.49 4.76 -6.16
N LEU A 139 4.93 6.00 -5.83
CA LEU A 139 4.06 7.03 -5.26
C LEU A 139 3.06 7.64 -6.26
N VAL A 140 3.36 7.55 -7.56
CA VAL A 140 2.49 8.06 -8.63
C VAL A 140 1.80 6.96 -9.42
N HIS A 141 2.06 5.69 -9.08
CA HIS A 141 1.60 4.51 -9.82
C HIS A 141 0.09 4.50 -10.01
N ASP A 142 -0.67 4.69 -8.93
CA ASP A 142 -2.14 4.68 -8.93
C ASP A 142 -2.76 5.75 -9.87
N VAL A 143 -1.99 6.80 -10.22
CA VAL A 143 -2.43 7.86 -11.15
C VAL A 143 -2.15 7.48 -12.61
N ILE A 144 -1.14 6.63 -12.85
CA ILE A 144 -0.69 6.24 -14.18
C ILE A 144 -1.38 4.94 -14.63
N ILE A 145 -1.48 3.96 -13.73
CA ILE A 145 -2.05 2.63 -13.99
C ILE A 145 -2.95 2.24 -12.83
N GLU A 146 -4.23 2.00 -13.11
CA GLU A 146 -5.14 1.41 -12.14
C GLU A 146 -4.94 -0.11 -12.11
N ASN A 147 -4.30 -0.61 -11.04
CA ASN A 147 -3.97 -2.02 -10.85
C ASN A 147 -4.51 -2.50 -9.49
N SER A 148 -5.61 -3.23 -9.50
CA SER A 148 -6.26 -3.67 -8.25
C SER A 148 -5.49 -4.78 -7.53
N GLY A 149 -4.49 -5.38 -8.19
CA GLY A 149 -3.56 -6.34 -7.59
C GLY A 149 -2.56 -5.70 -6.62
N VAL A 150 -2.35 -4.38 -6.69
CA VAL A 150 -1.40 -3.66 -5.83
C VAL A 150 -2.03 -3.41 -4.45
N PRO A 151 -1.43 -3.88 -3.35
CA PRO A 151 -1.93 -3.57 -2.02
C PRO A 151 -1.80 -2.07 -1.72
N THR A 152 -2.82 -1.48 -1.09
CA THR A 152 -2.84 -0.02 -0.83
C THR A 152 -1.64 0.53 -0.04
N TRP A 153 -0.96 -0.30 0.76
CA TRP A 153 0.21 0.10 1.54
C TRP A 153 1.53 -0.01 0.76
N TRP A 154 1.51 -0.70 -0.38
CA TRP A 154 2.69 -1.02 -1.18
C TRP A 154 3.44 0.23 -1.64
N PRO A 155 2.78 1.27 -2.22
CA PRO A 155 3.46 2.49 -2.65
C PRO A 155 4.32 3.14 -1.55
N SER A 156 3.76 3.23 -0.35
CA SER A 156 4.45 3.87 0.79
C SER A 156 5.59 3.02 1.37
N PHE A 157 5.49 1.70 1.26
CA PHE A 157 6.52 0.77 1.71
C PHE A 157 7.68 0.71 0.72
N CYS A 158 7.38 0.48 -0.57
CA CYS A 158 8.39 0.36 -1.62
C CYS A 158 9.07 1.71 -1.86
N GLY A 159 8.29 2.79 -1.96
CA GLY A 159 8.83 4.13 -2.13
C GLY A 159 9.80 4.56 -1.02
N SER A 160 9.51 4.25 0.25
CA SER A 160 10.42 4.60 1.36
C SER A 160 11.70 3.76 1.35
N LEU A 161 11.58 2.47 1.02
CA LEU A 161 12.72 1.55 0.89
C LEU A 161 13.63 2.01 -0.25
N ASP A 162 13.06 2.24 -1.42
CA ASP A 162 13.76 2.55 -2.66
C ASP A 162 14.49 3.89 -2.60
N VAL A 163 13.82 4.95 -2.12
CA VAL A 163 14.46 6.25 -2.00
C VAL A 163 15.66 6.18 -1.05
N LEU A 164 15.50 5.52 0.10
CA LEU A 164 16.58 5.39 1.08
C LEU A 164 17.72 4.52 0.55
N LEU A 165 17.40 3.39 -0.08
CA LEU A 165 18.39 2.47 -0.62
C LEU A 165 19.14 3.07 -1.81
N GLY A 166 18.45 3.76 -2.72
CA GLY A 166 19.07 4.44 -3.84
C GLY A 166 19.97 5.61 -3.41
N LEU A 167 19.59 6.37 -2.37
CA LEU A 167 20.46 7.38 -1.75
C LEU A 167 21.72 6.73 -1.15
N TRP A 168 21.58 5.60 -0.46
CA TRP A 168 22.71 4.82 0.06
C TRP A 168 23.68 4.39 -1.05
N VAL A 169 23.16 3.87 -2.16
CA VAL A 169 23.97 3.46 -3.32
C VAL A 169 24.77 4.64 -3.89
N ILE A 170 24.12 5.77 -4.14
CA ILE A 170 24.77 6.96 -4.71
C ILE A 170 25.88 7.49 -3.78
N THR A 171 25.59 7.59 -2.48
CA THR A 171 26.56 8.11 -1.49
C THR A 171 27.74 7.15 -1.27
N SER A 172 27.48 5.84 -1.26
CA SER A 172 28.52 4.81 -1.16
C SER A 172 29.46 4.83 -2.37
N LEU A 173 28.92 4.96 -3.58
CA LEU A 173 29.72 5.07 -4.81
C LEU A 173 30.58 6.33 -4.82
N ARG A 174 30.02 7.48 -4.45
CA ARG A 174 30.77 8.74 -4.36
C ARG A 174 31.94 8.64 -3.38
N SER A 175 31.72 8.03 -2.23
CA SER A 175 32.75 7.85 -1.20
C SER A 175 33.92 7.00 -1.70
N ARG A 176 33.64 5.94 -2.49
CA ARG A 176 34.68 5.10 -3.11
C ARG A 176 35.50 5.86 -4.16
N LEU A 177 34.85 6.67 -5.00
CA LEU A 177 35.53 7.50 -5.98
C LEU A 177 36.43 8.56 -5.33
N THR A 178 35.97 9.21 -4.25
CA THR A 178 36.81 10.20 -3.54
C THR A 178 38.02 9.58 -2.87
N CYS A 179 37.92 8.34 -2.38
CA CYS A 179 39.05 7.62 -1.79
C CYS A 179 40.09 7.23 -2.85
N SER A 180 39.65 6.81 -4.04
CA SER A 180 40.54 6.41 -5.13
C SER A 180 41.36 7.55 -5.74
N MET A 181 40.94 8.81 -5.56
CA MET A 181 41.62 9.99 -6.11
C MET A 181 42.62 10.63 -5.14
N ARG A 182 42.68 10.17 -3.89
CA ARG A 182 43.60 10.66 -2.85
C ARG A 182 44.71 9.64 -2.64
#